data_AF-A0A9D2LR28-F1
#
_entry.id   AF-A0A9D2LR28-F1
#
_cell.length_a   1.000
_cell.length_b   1.000
_cell.length_c   1.000
_cell.angle_alpha   90.00
_cell.angle_beta   90.00
_cell.angle_gamma   90.00
#
_symmetry.space_group_name_H-M   'P 1'
#
loop_
_entity.id
_entity.type
_entity.pdbx_description
1 polymer ?
#
loop_
_entity_poly.entity_id
_entity_poly.type
_entity_poly.pdbx_seq_one_letter_code
_entity_poly.pdbx_strand_id
1 'polypeptide(L)'
;MKNKLVSLLCTICVLCSLIVCYRVTAMQPEGEQYRGIDISEWQGSIDFSAAKDSGIETVYIRSTIGADGVDSRFEQNYQRARAAGIKTGFYHYLTARTQEQARQQAHFFVQTVSGKGADMRLAMDFESFGSLDRQQINAIALAFLTTVEELSGHIPAVYSDANDARELWDSSLARYPLWVAQWGVQQPSDNPIWNTWIGFQYSDQGNIPGISGRVDLDLFTSGAFLSEEESLPEQVEPMTVSVRRGDTLWGIAQRYGTTVSHLAALNGIRNPDLIYPGQVLKLTGTPSSGGTENMGRTVTVRRGDTLWGIAQRYGTTVSYLTALNGIRNPERIYPGQKIRLP
;
A
#
# COMPACT_ATOMS: atom_id res chain seq x y z
N MET A 1 -1.43 -88.36 -37.05
CA MET A 1 -2.76 -87.89 -37.49
C MET A 1 -3.54 -87.37 -36.29
N LYS A 2 -4.03 -86.13 -36.37
CA LYS A 2 -5.07 -85.50 -35.53
C LYS A 2 -4.68 -85.20 -34.07
N ASN A 3 -4.98 -84.05 -33.45
CA ASN A 3 -5.41 -82.71 -33.85
C ASN A 3 -5.15 -81.87 -32.59
N LYS A 4 -4.39 -80.78 -32.70
CA LYS A 4 -4.38 -79.72 -31.68
C LYS A 4 -5.63 -78.88 -31.90
N LEU A 5 -6.50 -78.76 -30.90
CA LEU A 5 -7.49 -77.67 -30.86
C LEU A 5 -7.39 -76.99 -29.50
N VAL A 6 -6.79 -75.81 -29.54
CA VAL A 6 -6.71 -74.83 -28.47
C VAL A 6 -8.09 -74.17 -28.36
N SER A 7 -8.72 -74.23 -27.19
CA SER A 7 -9.90 -73.43 -26.87
C SER A 7 -9.45 -72.09 -26.29
N LEU A 8 -9.90 -71.04 -26.97
CA LEU A 8 -9.70 -69.62 -26.75
C LEU A 8 -10.46 -69.15 -25.50
N LEU A 9 -9.77 -68.64 -24.48
CA LEU A 9 -10.37 -67.71 -23.52
C LEU A 9 -9.84 -66.31 -23.82
N CYS A 10 -10.68 -65.49 -24.45
CA CYS A 10 -10.50 -64.04 -24.53
C CYS A 10 -10.67 -63.45 -23.13
N THR A 11 -9.57 -62.98 -22.53
CA THR A 11 -9.64 -62.01 -21.43
C THR A 11 -9.33 -60.64 -22.01
N ILE A 12 -10.37 -59.87 -22.30
CA ILE A 12 -10.26 -58.45 -22.61
C ILE A 12 -9.94 -57.75 -21.28
N CYS A 13 -8.67 -57.42 -21.05
CA CYS A 13 -8.29 -56.45 -20.03
C CYS A 13 -8.68 -55.06 -20.52
N VAL A 14 -9.85 -54.57 -20.11
CA VAL A 14 -10.19 -53.15 -20.19
C VAL A 14 -9.29 -52.42 -19.21
N LEU A 15 -8.23 -51.81 -19.73
CA LEU A 15 -7.39 -50.88 -18.97
C LEU A 15 -8.19 -49.58 -18.80
N CYS A 16 -9.07 -49.53 -17.80
CA CYS A 16 -9.65 -48.28 -17.33
C CYS A 16 -8.50 -47.42 -16.77
N SER A 17 -8.00 -46.50 -17.59
CA SER A 17 -7.19 -45.38 -17.14
C SER A 17 -8.11 -44.50 -16.29
N LEU A 18 -8.16 -44.78 -14.99
CA LEU A 18 -8.59 -43.82 -13.98
C LEU A 18 -7.64 -42.63 -14.08
N ILE A 19 -8.03 -41.62 -14.86
CA ILE A 19 -7.50 -40.28 -14.69
C ILE A 19 -8.06 -39.82 -13.34
N VAL A 20 -7.32 -40.13 -12.29
CA VAL A 20 -7.48 -39.43 -11.01
C VAL A 20 -7.02 -38.01 -11.29
N CYS A 21 -7.96 -37.14 -11.63
CA CYS A 21 -7.73 -35.70 -11.55
C CYS A 21 -7.50 -35.40 -10.07
N TYR A 22 -6.23 -35.38 -9.64
CA TYR A 22 -5.88 -34.70 -8.40
C TYR A 22 -6.42 -33.28 -8.56
N ARG A 23 -7.36 -32.89 -7.69
CA ARG A 23 -7.68 -31.47 -7.57
C ARG A 23 -6.38 -30.78 -7.20
N VAL A 24 -5.94 -29.86 -8.04
CA VAL A 24 -4.78 -29.02 -7.77
C VAL A 24 -5.13 -28.23 -6.51
N THR A 25 -4.45 -28.53 -5.39
CA THR A 25 -4.70 -27.93 -4.07
C THR A 25 -3.94 -26.61 -3.86
N ALA A 26 -3.41 -26.02 -4.94
CA ALA A 26 -2.55 -24.84 -4.89
C ALA A 26 -2.85 -23.88 -6.06
N MET A 27 -2.85 -22.58 -5.80
CA MET A 27 -2.94 -21.58 -6.86
C MET A 27 -1.71 -21.64 -7.77
N GLN A 28 -1.93 -21.49 -9.08
CA GLN A 28 -0.86 -21.55 -10.06
C GLN A 28 -0.33 -20.14 -10.42
N PRO A 29 0.96 -19.99 -10.76
CA PRO A 29 1.48 -18.74 -11.30
C PRO A 29 0.76 -18.34 -12.58
N GLU A 30 0.46 -17.05 -12.73
CA GLU A 30 -0.06 -16.48 -13.99
C GLU A 30 1.07 -16.14 -14.98
N GLY A 31 1.69 -17.17 -15.55
CA GLY A 31 2.73 -17.03 -16.59
C GLY A 31 4.17 -17.23 -16.12
N GLU A 32 5.12 -16.66 -16.87
CA GLU A 32 6.55 -16.74 -16.58
C GLU A 32 6.87 -16.07 -15.25
N GLN A 33 7.79 -16.63 -14.46
CA GLN A 33 8.16 -16.13 -13.14
C GLN A 33 9.51 -15.41 -13.16
N TYR A 34 9.59 -14.32 -12.39
CA TYR A 34 10.75 -13.46 -12.22
C TYR A 34 11.06 -13.35 -10.74
N ARG A 35 12.36 -13.40 -10.40
CA ARG A 35 12.78 -13.27 -9.00
C ARG A 35 12.64 -11.82 -8.55
N GLY A 36 11.88 -11.62 -7.48
CA GLY A 36 11.59 -10.32 -6.93
C GLY A 36 11.92 -10.18 -5.46
N ILE A 37 11.83 -8.94 -5.01
CA ILE A 37 11.80 -8.53 -3.62
C ILE A 37 10.77 -7.41 -3.47
N ASP A 38 10.32 -7.15 -2.26
CA ASP A 38 9.68 -5.90 -1.90
C ASP A 38 10.42 -5.20 -0.76
N ILE A 39 10.43 -3.87 -0.83
CA ILE A 39 11.27 -3.02 0.03
C ILE A 39 10.54 -1.76 0.46
N SER A 40 11.08 -1.16 1.51
CA SER A 40 10.67 0.14 2.03
C SER A 40 11.88 0.88 2.59
N GLU A 41 11.66 1.95 3.37
CA GLU A 41 12.72 2.62 4.11
C GLU A 41 13.48 1.72 5.09
N TRP A 42 12.90 0.58 5.50
CA TRP A 42 13.47 -0.33 6.49
C TRP A 42 14.78 -0.98 6.03
N GLN A 43 14.96 -1.19 4.72
CA GLN A 43 16.19 -1.74 4.15
C GLN A 43 17.32 -0.70 4.05
N GLY A 44 17.04 0.59 4.34
CA GLY A 44 18.05 1.65 4.34
C GLY A 44 18.63 1.92 2.95
N SER A 45 19.96 1.93 2.83
CA SER A 45 20.64 2.11 1.54
C SER A 45 20.88 0.75 0.89
N ILE A 46 20.43 0.61 -0.35
CA ILE A 46 20.58 -0.61 -1.15
C ILE A 46 21.56 -0.38 -2.30
N ASP A 47 22.42 -1.38 -2.53
CA ASP A 47 23.19 -1.54 -3.77
C ASP A 47 22.40 -2.43 -4.74
N PHE A 48 21.65 -1.78 -5.64
CA PHE A 48 20.81 -2.47 -6.62
C PHE A 48 21.60 -3.16 -7.73
N SER A 49 22.86 -2.77 -7.99
CA SER A 49 23.71 -3.48 -8.94
C SER A 49 24.09 -4.85 -8.38
N ALA A 50 24.51 -4.91 -7.11
CA ALA A 50 24.79 -6.18 -6.44
C ALA A 50 23.52 -7.06 -6.33
N ALA A 51 22.36 -6.47 -6.06
CA ALA A 51 21.09 -7.19 -6.04
C ALA A 51 20.75 -7.76 -7.43
N LYS A 52 20.90 -6.96 -8.50
CA LYS A 52 20.71 -7.40 -9.89
C LYS A 52 21.64 -8.55 -10.25
N ASP A 53 22.92 -8.42 -9.93
CA ASP A 53 23.94 -9.46 -10.20
C ASP A 53 23.67 -10.76 -9.43
N SER A 54 22.97 -10.69 -8.30
CA SER A 54 22.49 -11.87 -7.56
C SER A 54 21.24 -12.53 -8.16
N GLY A 55 20.72 -11.97 -9.25
CA GLY A 55 19.57 -12.46 -10.00
C GLY A 55 18.23 -11.90 -9.55
N ILE A 56 18.19 -10.72 -8.90
CA ILE A 56 16.93 -9.98 -8.68
C ILE A 56 16.54 -9.27 -9.97
N GLU A 57 15.29 -9.46 -10.40
CA GLU A 57 14.78 -8.98 -11.67
C GLU A 57 13.73 -7.89 -11.49
N THR A 58 12.95 -8.00 -10.42
CA THR A 58 11.83 -7.11 -10.09
C THR A 58 11.94 -6.59 -8.65
N VAL A 59 11.37 -5.41 -8.39
CA VAL A 59 11.24 -4.87 -7.04
C VAL A 59 9.93 -4.10 -6.86
N TYR A 60 9.14 -4.46 -5.85
CA TYR A 60 8.09 -3.58 -5.33
C TYR A 60 8.66 -2.62 -4.29
N ILE A 61 8.34 -1.34 -4.39
CA ILE A 61 8.85 -0.30 -3.51
C ILE A 61 7.67 0.37 -2.81
N ARG A 62 7.69 0.42 -1.48
CA ARG A 62 6.71 1.23 -0.74
C ARG A 62 6.85 2.67 -1.17
N SER A 63 5.78 3.22 -1.70
CA SER A 63 5.74 4.63 -2.14
C SER A 63 5.17 5.51 -1.05
N THR A 64 4.07 5.06 -0.44
CA THR A 64 3.24 5.86 0.45
C THR A 64 2.62 4.98 1.53
N ILE A 65 2.31 5.61 2.66
CA ILE A 65 1.62 5.02 3.80
C ILE A 65 0.59 6.02 4.33
N GLY A 66 -0.65 5.57 4.48
CA GLY A 66 -1.72 6.40 5.01
C GLY A 66 -2.02 7.65 4.18
N ALA A 67 -2.51 8.70 4.84
CA ALA A 67 -3.05 9.88 4.16
C ALA A 67 -1.99 10.83 3.59
N ASP A 68 -0.79 10.87 4.18
CA ASP A 68 0.22 11.90 3.92
C ASP A 68 1.68 11.44 4.10
N GLY A 69 1.93 10.14 4.37
CA GLY A 69 3.27 9.60 4.52
C GLY A 69 3.87 9.16 3.18
N VAL A 70 4.95 9.79 2.74
CA VAL A 70 5.80 9.28 1.66
C VAL A 70 6.95 8.49 2.28
N ASP A 71 7.21 7.28 1.78
CA ASP A 71 8.35 6.49 2.26
C ASP A 71 9.66 7.24 2.00
N SER A 72 10.48 7.40 3.05
CA SER A 72 11.65 8.28 3.01
C SER A 72 12.75 7.83 2.04
N ARG A 73 12.71 6.57 1.58
CA ARG A 73 13.64 6.01 0.60
C ARG A 73 13.04 5.83 -0.79
N PHE A 74 11.74 6.08 -0.97
CA PHE A 74 11.02 5.81 -2.21
C PHE A 74 11.74 6.34 -3.45
N GLU A 75 12.01 7.65 -3.51
CA GLU A 75 12.62 8.27 -4.70
C GLU A 75 14.02 7.70 -4.99
N GLN A 76 14.84 7.54 -3.95
CA GLN A 76 16.19 7.01 -4.10
C GLN A 76 16.17 5.54 -4.57
N ASN A 77 15.28 4.73 -4.00
CA ASN A 77 15.14 3.33 -4.35
C ASN A 77 14.63 3.17 -5.79
N TYR A 78 13.60 3.93 -6.18
CA TYR A 78 13.08 3.93 -7.54
C TYR A 78 14.16 4.27 -8.57
N GLN A 79 14.86 5.39 -8.39
CA GLN A 79 15.87 5.84 -9.35
C GLN A 79 17.04 4.85 -9.46
N ARG A 80 17.48 4.27 -8.33
CA ARG A 80 18.60 3.32 -8.32
C ARG A 80 18.23 1.94 -8.87
N ALA A 81 17.03 1.43 -8.56
CA ALA A 81 16.53 0.18 -9.12
C ALA A 81 16.40 0.28 -10.65
N ARG A 82 15.80 1.37 -11.15
CA ARG A 82 15.69 1.64 -12.59
C ARG A 82 17.07 1.75 -13.25
N ALA A 83 18.02 2.48 -12.63
CA ALA A 83 19.38 2.60 -13.16
C ALA A 83 20.13 1.25 -13.22
N ALA A 84 19.81 0.31 -12.33
CA ALA A 84 20.34 -1.05 -12.34
C ALA A 84 19.60 -2.00 -13.31
N GLY A 85 18.55 -1.52 -14.02
CA GLY A 85 17.75 -2.36 -14.91
C GLY A 85 16.88 -3.39 -14.18
N ILE A 86 16.47 -3.09 -12.94
CA ILE A 86 15.46 -3.87 -12.21
C ILE A 86 14.08 -3.26 -12.51
N LYS A 87 13.11 -4.13 -12.82
CA LYS A 87 11.73 -3.73 -13.10
C LYS A 87 11.03 -3.28 -11.82
N THR A 88 10.41 -2.11 -11.83
CA THR A 88 9.87 -1.49 -10.59
C THR A 88 8.36 -1.50 -10.52
N GLY A 89 7.81 -1.90 -9.37
CA GLY A 89 6.41 -1.73 -8.98
C GLY A 89 6.31 -0.87 -7.73
N PHE A 90 5.13 -0.34 -7.45
CA PHE A 90 4.89 0.52 -6.30
C PHE A 90 3.70 0.03 -5.49
N TYR A 91 3.83 0.05 -4.17
CA TYR A 91 2.72 -0.27 -3.29
C TYR A 91 2.42 0.87 -2.31
N HIS A 92 1.20 0.82 -1.79
CA HIS A 92 0.69 1.73 -0.77
C HIS A 92 0.21 0.94 0.44
N TYR A 93 0.73 1.31 1.62
CA TYR A 93 0.27 0.75 2.90
C TYR A 93 -0.99 1.50 3.36
N LEU A 94 -2.15 0.88 3.13
CA LEU A 94 -3.49 1.44 3.37
C LEU A 94 -3.83 1.43 4.86
N THR A 95 -4.17 2.60 5.40
CA THR A 95 -4.55 2.76 6.82
C THR A 95 -5.98 3.27 6.99
N ALA A 96 -6.75 3.34 5.91
CA ALA A 96 -8.09 3.91 5.87
C ALA A 96 -9.07 3.18 6.81
N ARG A 97 -9.94 3.96 7.45
CA ARG A 97 -11.04 3.47 8.30
C ARG A 97 -12.42 3.75 7.71
N THR A 98 -12.49 4.51 6.62
CA THR A 98 -13.71 4.75 5.85
C THR A 98 -13.40 4.72 4.37
N GLN A 99 -14.43 4.57 3.53
CA GLN A 99 -14.26 4.62 2.09
C GLN A 99 -13.78 6.01 1.62
N GLU A 100 -14.16 7.10 2.29
CA GLU A 100 -13.65 8.43 1.96
C GLU A 100 -12.14 8.55 2.20
N GLN A 101 -11.65 7.96 3.29
CA GLN A 101 -10.21 7.89 3.57
C GLN A 101 -9.50 7.03 2.52
N ALA A 102 -10.09 5.89 2.13
CA ALA A 102 -9.53 5.03 1.08
C ALA A 102 -9.38 5.78 -0.26
N ARG A 103 -10.39 6.55 -0.68
CA ARG A 103 -10.31 7.36 -1.91
C ARG A 103 -9.24 8.44 -1.80
N GLN A 104 -9.13 9.11 -0.65
CA GLN A 104 -8.07 10.10 -0.41
C GLN A 104 -6.68 9.47 -0.48
N GLN A 105 -6.48 8.30 0.14
CA GLN A 105 -5.21 7.58 0.11
C GLN A 105 -4.87 7.07 -1.29
N ALA A 106 -5.85 6.61 -2.06
CA ALA A 106 -5.67 6.25 -3.47
C ALA A 106 -5.22 7.45 -4.33
N HIS A 107 -5.84 8.62 -4.15
CA HIS A 107 -5.38 9.86 -4.80
C HIS A 107 -3.95 10.20 -4.41
N PHE A 108 -3.62 10.15 -3.12
CA PHE A 108 -2.26 10.44 -2.64
C PHE A 108 -1.22 9.47 -3.21
N PHE A 109 -1.54 8.18 -3.24
CA PHE A 109 -0.70 7.15 -3.83
C PHE A 109 -0.45 7.41 -5.32
N VAL A 110 -1.50 7.48 -6.14
CA VAL A 110 -1.35 7.62 -7.59
C VAL A 110 -0.66 8.95 -7.93
N GLN A 111 -0.96 10.04 -7.23
CA GLN A 111 -0.25 11.32 -7.41
C GLN A 111 1.25 11.21 -7.11
N THR A 112 1.64 10.47 -6.08
CA THR A 112 3.05 10.32 -5.69
C THR A 112 3.85 9.55 -6.73
N VAL A 113 3.21 8.60 -7.43
CA VAL A 113 3.85 7.77 -8.46
C VAL A 113 3.62 8.26 -9.90
N SER A 114 2.78 9.28 -10.10
CA SER A 114 2.53 9.90 -11.41
C SER A 114 3.81 10.42 -12.05
N GLY A 115 3.94 10.29 -13.36
CA GLY A 115 5.16 10.65 -14.12
C GLY A 115 6.36 9.72 -13.87
N LYS A 116 6.21 8.64 -13.09
CA LYS A 116 7.24 7.60 -12.92
C LYS A 116 6.99 6.44 -13.89
N GLY A 117 8.07 5.83 -14.39
CA GLY A 117 8.00 4.62 -15.18
C GLY A 117 7.84 3.40 -14.28
N ALA A 118 6.60 3.12 -13.86
CA ALA A 118 6.28 1.83 -13.27
C ALA A 118 6.32 0.75 -14.35
N ASP A 119 7.00 -0.36 -14.09
CA ASP A 119 6.97 -1.56 -14.94
C ASP A 119 5.90 -2.56 -14.48
N MET A 120 5.50 -2.49 -13.21
CA MET A 120 4.53 -3.39 -12.60
C MET A 120 3.28 -2.64 -12.14
N ARG A 121 2.18 -3.37 -12.01
CA ARG A 121 0.89 -2.87 -11.49
C ARG A 121 1.09 -2.14 -10.17
N LEU A 122 0.23 -1.17 -9.88
CA LEU A 122 0.18 -0.55 -8.56
C LEU A 122 -0.47 -1.53 -7.58
N ALA A 123 0.07 -1.68 -6.38
CA ALA A 123 -0.43 -2.64 -5.39
C ALA A 123 -1.04 -1.94 -4.16
N MET A 124 -2.19 -2.44 -3.72
CA MET A 124 -2.76 -2.14 -2.42
C MET A 124 -2.21 -3.14 -1.40
N ASP A 125 -1.66 -2.63 -0.31
CA ASP A 125 -1.31 -3.40 0.89
C ASP A 125 -2.24 -2.95 2.02
N PHE A 126 -3.16 -3.82 2.47
CA PHE A 126 -4.10 -3.52 3.55
C PHE A 126 -4.19 -4.65 4.56
N GLU A 127 -3.37 -4.56 5.61
CA GLU A 127 -3.18 -5.65 6.58
C GLU A 127 -3.48 -5.25 8.03
N SER A 128 -3.81 -3.97 8.27
CA SER A 128 -4.11 -3.46 9.60
C SER A 128 -5.56 -2.99 9.69
N PHE A 129 -6.47 -3.88 10.11
CA PHE A 129 -7.92 -3.58 10.11
C PHE A 129 -8.44 -2.91 11.38
N GLY A 130 -7.74 -3.04 12.50
CA GLY A 130 -8.18 -2.48 13.77
C GLY A 130 -9.55 -3.02 14.20
N SER A 131 -10.53 -2.13 14.39
CA SER A 131 -11.89 -2.48 14.82
C SER A 131 -12.90 -2.60 13.67
N LEU A 132 -12.43 -2.61 12.42
CA LEU A 132 -13.32 -2.72 11.26
C LEU A 132 -13.88 -4.14 11.17
N ASP A 133 -15.15 -4.25 10.77
CA ASP A 133 -15.74 -5.55 10.41
C ASP A 133 -15.42 -5.93 8.95
N ARG A 134 -15.67 -7.19 8.59
CA ARG A 134 -15.40 -7.73 7.24
C ARG A 134 -16.07 -6.92 6.13
N GLN A 135 -17.30 -6.42 6.34
CA GLN A 135 -18.01 -5.65 5.33
C GLN A 135 -17.35 -4.29 5.11
N GLN A 136 -16.96 -3.62 6.21
CA GLN A 136 -16.23 -2.36 6.16
C GLN A 136 -14.87 -2.52 5.48
N ILE A 137 -14.13 -3.58 5.81
CA ILE A 137 -12.83 -3.89 5.24
C ILE A 137 -12.92 -4.05 3.71
N ASN A 138 -13.84 -4.88 3.21
CA ASN A 138 -14.02 -5.07 1.77
C ASN A 138 -14.50 -3.79 1.07
N ALA A 139 -15.39 -3.01 1.69
CA ALA A 139 -15.83 -1.73 1.13
C ALA A 139 -14.70 -0.69 1.04
N ILE A 140 -13.79 -0.67 2.02
CA ILE A 140 -12.61 0.21 2.03
C ILE A 140 -11.62 -0.22 0.96
N ALA A 141 -11.29 -1.51 0.89
CA ALA A 141 -10.42 -2.07 -0.13
C ALA A 141 -10.94 -1.80 -1.55
N LEU A 142 -12.22 -2.07 -1.80
CA LEU A 142 -12.84 -1.83 -3.10
C LEU A 142 -12.84 -0.35 -3.48
N ALA A 143 -13.10 0.56 -2.52
CA ALA A 143 -13.03 1.99 -2.76
C ALA A 143 -11.61 2.45 -3.11
N PHE A 144 -10.59 1.91 -2.45
CA PHE A 144 -9.19 2.19 -2.76
C PHE A 144 -8.82 1.70 -4.16
N LEU A 145 -9.02 0.41 -4.44
CA LEU A 145 -8.64 -0.23 -5.71
C LEU A 145 -9.35 0.40 -6.91
N THR A 146 -10.65 0.67 -6.78
CA THR A 146 -11.42 1.32 -7.86
C THR A 146 -10.88 2.71 -8.15
N THR A 147 -10.57 3.51 -7.12
CA THR A 147 -9.99 4.85 -7.33
C THR A 147 -8.57 4.79 -7.87
N VAL A 148 -7.74 3.82 -7.46
CA VAL A 148 -6.41 3.63 -8.07
C VAL A 148 -6.54 3.31 -9.56
N GLU A 149 -7.47 2.44 -9.94
CA GLU A 149 -7.70 2.10 -11.34
C GLU A 149 -8.21 3.30 -12.14
N GLU A 150 -9.20 4.02 -11.63
CA GLU A 150 -9.75 5.22 -12.27
C GLU A 150 -8.68 6.30 -12.51
N LEU A 151 -7.77 6.50 -11.54
CA LEU A 151 -6.75 7.54 -11.62
C LEU A 151 -5.53 7.11 -12.46
N SER A 152 -5.09 5.85 -12.34
CA SER A 152 -3.91 5.35 -13.03
C SER A 152 -4.19 4.86 -14.45
N GLY A 153 -5.45 4.50 -14.75
CA GLY A 153 -5.83 3.84 -15.99
C GLY A 153 -5.53 2.33 -16.03
N HIS A 154 -5.01 1.75 -14.93
CA HIS A 154 -4.51 0.37 -14.89
C HIS A 154 -5.13 -0.39 -13.72
N ILE A 155 -5.45 -1.68 -13.94
CA ILE A 155 -5.98 -2.55 -12.89
C ILE A 155 -4.88 -2.78 -11.82
N PRO A 156 -5.08 -2.35 -10.56
CA PRO A 156 -4.14 -2.57 -9.47
C PRO A 156 -4.16 -4.01 -8.95
N ALA A 157 -3.10 -4.40 -8.25
CA ALA A 157 -2.98 -5.67 -7.54
C ALA A 157 -3.43 -5.57 -6.08
N VAL A 158 -3.86 -6.70 -5.52
CA VAL A 158 -4.12 -6.87 -4.08
C VAL A 158 -2.95 -7.64 -3.47
N TYR A 159 -2.25 -7.02 -2.51
CA TYR A 159 -1.36 -7.75 -1.61
C TYR A 159 -2.15 -8.25 -0.39
N SER A 160 -1.94 -9.51 0.01
CA SER A 160 -2.59 -10.11 1.17
C SER A 160 -1.86 -11.37 1.62
N ASP A 161 -1.83 -11.65 2.92
CA ASP A 161 -1.50 -12.99 3.39
C ASP A 161 -2.56 -14.02 2.97
N ALA A 162 -2.17 -15.29 2.89
CA ALA A 162 -3.03 -16.37 2.41
C ALA A 162 -4.27 -16.65 3.27
N ASN A 163 -4.23 -16.35 4.58
CA ASN A 163 -5.39 -16.53 5.46
C ASN A 163 -6.45 -15.47 5.16
N ASP A 164 -6.05 -14.20 5.15
CA ASP A 164 -6.98 -13.11 4.83
C ASP A 164 -7.49 -13.21 3.39
N ALA A 165 -6.62 -13.65 2.47
CA ALA A 165 -7.02 -13.94 1.10
C ALA A 165 -8.15 -14.96 1.02
N ARG A 166 -8.20 -15.92 1.95
CA ARG A 166 -9.19 -17.00 1.96
C ARG A 166 -10.46 -16.64 2.73
N GLU A 167 -10.30 -16.01 3.89
CA GLU A 167 -11.37 -15.89 4.88
C GLU A 167 -11.96 -14.47 4.95
N LEU A 168 -11.18 -13.45 4.61
CA LEU A 168 -11.55 -12.04 4.80
C LEU A 168 -12.11 -11.40 3.52
N TRP A 169 -11.38 -11.50 2.42
CA TRP A 169 -11.82 -10.89 1.16
C TRP A 169 -13.09 -11.55 0.64
N ASP A 170 -13.87 -10.82 -0.14
CA ASP A 170 -15.04 -11.34 -0.85
C ASP A 170 -14.88 -11.19 -2.37
N SER A 171 -15.83 -11.75 -3.12
CA SER A 171 -15.78 -11.82 -4.57
C SER A 171 -15.80 -10.45 -5.27
N SER A 172 -16.06 -9.34 -4.56
CA SER A 172 -15.94 -8.00 -5.13
C SER A 172 -14.50 -7.66 -5.53
N LEU A 173 -13.49 -8.35 -4.96
CA LEU A 173 -12.08 -8.16 -5.30
C LEU A 173 -11.57 -9.10 -6.40
N ALA A 174 -12.39 -10.04 -6.89
CA ALA A 174 -11.97 -11.11 -7.81
C ALA A 174 -11.37 -10.61 -9.14
N ARG A 175 -11.66 -9.37 -9.55
CA ARG A 175 -11.10 -8.79 -10.78
C ARG A 175 -9.65 -8.32 -10.64
N TYR A 176 -9.21 -8.04 -9.41
CA TYR A 176 -7.88 -7.51 -9.14
C TYR A 176 -6.93 -8.69 -8.88
N PRO A 177 -5.79 -8.77 -9.56
CA PRO A 177 -4.89 -9.91 -9.42
C PRO A 177 -4.22 -9.94 -8.04
N LEU A 178 -3.94 -11.14 -7.56
CA LEU A 178 -3.41 -11.38 -6.21
C LEU A 178 -1.88 -11.47 -6.20
N TRP A 179 -1.27 -10.69 -5.32
CA TRP A 179 0.07 -10.90 -4.79
C TRP A 179 -0.08 -11.47 -3.38
N VAL A 180 0.18 -12.77 -3.22
CA VAL A 180 -0.09 -13.49 -1.96
C VAL A 180 1.17 -13.66 -1.12
N ALA A 181 1.07 -13.47 0.19
CA ALA A 181 2.12 -13.85 1.14
C ALA A 181 1.80 -15.19 1.81
N GLN A 182 2.70 -16.17 1.69
CA GLN A 182 2.60 -17.46 2.39
C GLN A 182 3.97 -18.12 2.56
N TRP A 183 4.49 -18.12 3.78
CA TRP A 183 5.83 -18.64 4.03
C TRP A 183 5.86 -20.14 4.33
N GLY A 184 6.98 -20.79 4.02
CA GLY A 184 7.20 -22.21 4.32
C GLY A 184 6.51 -23.20 3.37
N VAL A 185 5.95 -22.71 2.25
CA VAL A 185 5.32 -23.51 1.21
C VAL A 185 6.00 -23.30 -0.14
N GLN A 186 5.97 -24.31 -1.01
CA GLN A 186 6.50 -24.18 -2.38
C GLN A 186 5.54 -23.49 -3.34
N GLN A 187 4.24 -23.56 -3.05
CA GLN A 187 3.18 -22.93 -3.83
C GLN A 187 2.10 -22.43 -2.86
N PRO A 188 1.49 -21.26 -3.13
CA PRO A 188 0.34 -20.80 -2.36
C PRO A 188 -0.79 -21.80 -2.36
N SER A 189 -1.48 -21.94 -1.23
CA SER A 189 -2.67 -22.80 -1.11
C SER A 189 -3.78 -22.36 -2.06
N ASP A 190 -4.70 -23.27 -2.36
CA ASP A 190 -5.93 -22.93 -3.11
C ASP A 190 -6.68 -21.76 -2.47
N ASN A 191 -7.45 -21.02 -3.26
CA ASN A 191 -8.19 -19.86 -2.76
C ASN A 191 -9.59 -19.80 -3.42
N PRO A 192 -10.65 -19.39 -2.69
CA PRO A 192 -12.01 -19.36 -3.22
C PRO A 192 -12.28 -18.22 -4.22
N ILE A 193 -11.44 -17.18 -4.25
CA ILE A 193 -11.57 -15.99 -5.10
C ILE A 193 -10.59 -16.06 -6.25
N TRP A 194 -9.32 -16.36 -5.96
CA TRP A 194 -8.24 -16.40 -6.94
C TRP A 194 -7.82 -17.82 -7.27
N ASN A 195 -7.74 -18.15 -8.56
CA ASN A 195 -7.19 -19.44 -9.01
C ASN A 195 -5.70 -19.33 -9.39
N THR A 196 -5.23 -18.11 -9.60
CA THR A 196 -3.85 -17.77 -9.98
C THR A 196 -3.33 -16.61 -9.15
N TRP A 197 -2.01 -16.47 -9.11
CA TRP A 197 -1.33 -15.33 -8.50
C TRP A 197 -0.37 -14.68 -9.49
N ILE A 198 -0.19 -13.35 -9.35
CA ILE A 198 0.81 -12.56 -10.08
C ILE A 198 2.04 -12.23 -9.24
N GLY A 199 1.94 -12.39 -7.93
CA GLY A 199 3.04 -12.27 -6.98
C GLY A 199 2.91 -13.32 -5.89
N PHE A 200 4.03 -13.84 -5.43
CA PHE A 200 4.10 -14.75 -4.30
C PHE A 200 5.27 -14.36 -3.39
N GLN A 201 4.97 -13.73 -2.26
CA GLN A 201 5.93 -13.47 -1.20
C GLN A 201 6.10 -14.75 -0.37
N TYR A 202 7.22 -15.42 -0.58
CA TYR A 202 7.46 -16.77 -0.05
C TYR A 202 8.36 -16.80 1.19
N SER A 203 8.99 -15.67 1.54
CA SER A 203 9.79 -15.52 2.76
C SER A 203 10.06 -14.06 3.09
N ASP A 204 10.12 -13.73 4.38
CA ASP A 204 10.62 -12.47 4.93
C ASP A 204 12.10 -12.55 5.40
N GLN A 205 12.75 -13.69 5.18
CA GLN A 205 14.10 -13.98 5.68
C GLN A 205 15.19 -13.90 4.60
N GLY A 206 14.95 -13.17 3.52
CA GLY A 206 15.92 -13.03 2.43
C GLY A 206 17.25 -12.44 2.88
N ASN A 207 18.33 -12.91 2.27
CA ASN A 207 19.67 -12.35 2.40
C ASN A 207 20.22 -12.11 0.99
N ILE A 208 20.07 -10.89 0.49
CA ILE A 208 20.38 -10.50 -0.89
C ILE A 208 21.64 -9.62 -0.89
N PRO A 209 22.66 -9.95 -1.70
CA PRO A 209 23.81 -9.07 -1.90
C PRO A 209 23.38 -7.63 -2.21
N GLY A 210 23.97 -6.68 -1.50
CA GLY A 210 23.63 -5.25 -1.63
C GLY A 210 22.53 -4.75 -0.71
N ILE A 211 21.84 -5.63 0.01
CA ILE A 211 20.81 -5.26 0.99
C ILE A 211 21.29 -5.62 2.39
N SER A 212 21.23 -4.67 3.32
CA SER A 212 21.58 -4.91 4.71
C SER A 212 20.40 -5.52 5.46
N GLY A 213 20.63 -6.61 6.18
CA GLY A 213 19.60 -7.27 6.98
C GLY A 213 18.70 -8.18 6.14
N ARG A 214 17.47 -8.39 6.62
CA ARG A 214 16.47 -9.22 5.96
C ARG A 214 15.66 -8.42 4.95
N VAL A 215 15.23 -9.10 3.90
CA VAL A 215 14.35 -8.56 2.87
C VAL A 215 13.33 -9.61 2.46
N ASP A 216 12.14 -9.14 2.12
CA ASP A 216 11.07 -9.97 1.59
C ASP A 216 11.47 -10.52 0.21
N LEU A 217 11.16 -11.79 -0.01
CA LEU A 217 11.49 -12.52 -1.23
C LEU A 217 10.21 -12.91 -1.96
N ASP A 218 10.19 -12.56 -3.23
CA ASP A 218 9.03 -12.74 -4.09
C ASP A 218 9.35 -13.51 -5.36
N LEU A 219 8.30 -14.15 -5.88
CA LEU A 219 8.21 -14.53 -7.28
C LEU A 219 7.08 -13.70 -7.89
N PHE A 220 7.39 -12.90 -8.91
CA PHE A 220 6.38 -12.18 -9.69
C PHE A 220 6.20 -12.83 -11.04
N THR A 221 5.01 -12.73 -11.62
CA THR A 221 4.75 -13.27 -12.95
C THR A 221 4.65 -12.19 -14.01
N SER A 222 4.63 -12.57 -15.29
CA SER A 222 4.32 -11.65 -16.39
C SER A 222 2.99 -10.92 -16.21
N GLY A 223 2.03 -11.48 -15.45
CA GLY A 223 0.76 -10.82 -15.12
C GLY A 223 0.90 -9.61 -14.18
N ALA A 224 2.03 -9.48 -13.48
CA ALA A 224 2.32 -8.30 -12.66
C ALA A 224 2.78 -7.10 -13.49
N PHE A 225 3.22 -7.30 -14.73
CA PHE A 225 3.73 -6.23 -15.58
C PHE A 225 2.62 -5.42 -16.23
N LEU A 226 2.86 -4.11 -16.34
CA LEU A 226 2.11 -3.23 -17.23
C LEU A 226 2.59 -3.46 -18.67
N SER A 227 1.71 -3.29 -19.65
CA SER A 227 2.13 -3.38 -21.06
C SER A 227 3.05 -2.21 -21.44
N GLU A 228 3.88 -2.36 -22.48
CA GLU A 228 4.83 -1.28 -22.88
C GLU A 228 4.13 0.02 -23.31
N GLU A 229 2.84 -0.05 -23.65
CA GLU A 229 1.99 1.09 -24.01
C GLU A 229 1.32 1.75 -22.79
N GLU A 230 1.40 1.12 -21.61
CA GLU A 230 0.76 1.51 -20.36
C GLU A 230 1.73 2.32 -19.47
N SER A 231 1.86 3.62 -19.77
CA SER A 231 2.50 4.55 -18.84
C SER A 231 1.51 5.02 -17.76
N LEU A 232 2.03 5.26 -16.54
CA LEU A 232 1.26 5.99 -15.54
C LEU A 232 0.96 7.41 -16.04
N PRO A 233 -0.17 8.01 -15.62
CA PRO A 233 -0.45 9.40 -15.96
C PRO A 233 0.69 10.32 -15.50
N GLU A 234 1.02 11.31 -16.32
CA GLU A 234 2.06 12.28 -15.99
C GLU A 234 1.68 13.11 -14.75
N GLN A 235 0.39 13.45 -14.64
CA GLN A 235 -0.16 14.21 -13.53
C GLN A 235 -1.57 13.72 -13.20
N VAL A 236 -1.88 13.72 -11.90
CA VAL A 236 -3.23 13.46 -11.39
C VAL A 236 -3.67 14.66 -10.57
N GLU A 237 -4.89 15.12 -10.82
CA GLU A 237 -5.45 16.28 -10.11
C GLU A 237 -5.64 15.99 -8.62
N PRO A 238 -5.36 16.97 -7.73
CA PRO A 238 -5.64 16.86 -6.30
C PRO A 238 -7.10 16.54 -6.00
N MET A 239 -7.32 15.63 -5.06
CA MET A 239 -8.63 15.51 -4.45
C MET A 239 -8.93 16.80 -3.67
N THR A 240 -10.16 17.31 -3.76
CA THR A 240 -10.56 18.53 -3.05
C THR A 240 -11.88 18.36 -2.29
N VAL A 241 -12.11 19.24 -1.32
CA VAL A 241 -13.38 19.36 -0.58
C VAL A 241 -13.79 20.82 -0.46
N SER A 242 -15.09 21.09 -0.64
CA SER A 242 -15.66 22.42 -0.39
C SER A 242 -16.09 22.54 1.07
N VAL A 243 -15.58 23.57 1.76
CA VAL A 243 -15.92 23.91 3.15
C VAL A 243 -17.39 24.27 3.25
N ARG A 244 -18.10 23.61 4.16
CA ARG A 244 -19.51 23.86 4.46
C ARG A 244 -19.65 24.71 5.72
N ARG A 245 -20.83 25.30 5.91
CA ARG A 245 -21.14 26.02 7.15
C ARG A 245 -21.03 25.07 8.34
N GLY A 246 -20.15 25.40 9.29
CA GLY A 246 -19.89 24.61 10.49
C GLY A 246 -18.67 23.68 10.38
N ASP A 247 -18.05 23.56 9.20
CA ASP A 247 -16.80 22.84 9.07
C ASP A 247 -15.66 23.56 9.79
N THR A 248 -14.73 22.77 10.31
CA THR A 248 -13.44 23.25 10.84
C THR A 248 -12.33 22.49 10.16
N LEU A 249 -11.12 23.06 10.12
CA LEU A 249 -9.97 22.36 9.51
C LEU A 249 -9.67 21.04 10.26
N TRP A 250 -9.92 21.02 11.57
CA TRP A 250 -9.84 19.82 12.40
C TRP A 250 -10.86 18.75 12.01
N GLY A 251 -12.13 19.12 11.85
CA GLY A 251 -13.18 18.17 11.46
C GLY A 251 -12.94 17.59 10.06
N ILE A 252 -12.43 18.41 9.13
CA ILE A 252 -12.04 17.96 7.79
C ILE A 252 -10.83 17.02 7.87
N ALA A 253 -9.77 17.39 8.60
CA ALA A 253 -8.59 16.55 8.77
C ALA A 253 -8.95 15.18 9.37
N GLN A 254 -9.77 15.15 10.42
CA GLN A 254 -10.25 13.91 11.03
C GLN A 254 -11.07 13.07 10.04
N ARG A 255 -11.98 13.69 9.29
CA ARG A 255 -12.81 13.00 8.29
C ARG A 255 -11.96 12.29 7.23
N TYR A 256 -10.89 12.93 6.77
CA TYR A 256 -10.01 12.40 5.73
C TYR A 256 -8.75 11.71 6.26
N GLY A 257 -8.62 11.54 7.57
CA GLY A 257 -7.50 10.80 8.17
C GLY A 257 -6.14 11.47 8.03
N THR A 258 -6.10 12.79 7.83
CA THR A 258 -4.86 13.61 7.80
C THR A 258 -4.78 14.51 9.03
N THR A 259 -3.78 15.38 9.07
CA THR A 259 -3.52 16.33 10.16
C THR A 259 -3.90 17.75 9.78
N VAL A 260 -4.23 18.58 10.77
CA VAL A 260 -4.51 20.01 10.57
C VAL A 260 -3.29 20.72 9.99
N SER A 261 -2.08 20.36 10.44
CA SER A 261 -0.82 20.92 9.95
C SER A 261 -0.58 20.58 8.48
N HIS A 262 -0.73 19.31 8.08
CA HIS A 262 -0.60 18.89 6.70
C HIS A 262 -1.63 19.61 5.81
N LEU A 263 -2.90 19.58 6.20
CA LEU A 263 -3.98 20.20 5.42
C LEU A 263 -3.80 21.73 5.32
N ALA A 264 -3.34 22.39 6.37
CA ALA A 264 -3.03 23.82 6.33
C ALA A 264 -1.85 24.12 5.41
N ALA A 265 -0.77 23.34 5.49
CA ALA A 265 0.40 23.50 4.63
C ALA A 265 0.07 23.28 3.15
N LEU A 266 -0.69 22.21 2.84
CA LEU A 266 -1.14 21.89 1.50
C LEU A 266 -1.95 23.02 0.85
N ASN A 267 -2.70 23.76 1.65
CA ASN A 267 -3.59 24.83 1.20
C ASN A 267 -3.07 26.25 1.47
N GLY A 268 -1.82 26.42 1.95
CA GLY A 268 -1.26 27.73 2.28
C GLY A 268 -2.01 28.48 3.39
N ILE A 269 -2.71 27.76 4.29
CA ILE A 269 -3.51 28.35 5.36
C ILE A 269 -2.62 28.75 6.53
N ARG A 270 -2.44 30.06 6.73
CA ARG A 270 -1.67 30.60 7.86
C ARG A 270 -2.38 30.40 9.20
N ASN A 271 -3.69 30.64 9.25
CA ASN A 271 -4.50 30.46 10.45
C ASN A 271 -5.51 29.30 10.29
N PRO A 272 -5.22 28.10 10.84
CA PRO A 272 -6.09 26.92 10.81
C PRO A 272 -7.49 27.13 11.39
N ASP A 273 -7.67 28.12 12.26
CA ASP A 273 -8.96 28.44 12.88
C ASP A 273 -9.85 29.29 11.96
N LEU A 274 -9.35 29.71 10.79
CA LEU A 274 -10.04 30.62 9.87
C LEU A 274 -10.15 30.02 8.47
N ILE A 275 -11.24 29.29 8.26
CA ILE A 275 -11.71 28.83 6.94
C ILE A 275 -13.12 29.36 6.68
N TYR A 276 -13.49 29.50 5.42
CA TYR A 276 -14.77 30.12 5.02
C TYR A 276 -15.66 29.14 4.26
N PRO A 277 -16.97 29.11 4.49
CA PRO A 277 -17.90 28.36 3.64
C PRO A 277 -17.73 28.69 2.16
N GLY A 278 -17.69 27.67 1.31
CA GLY A 278 -17.41 27.79 -0.12
C GLY A 278 -15.93 27.74 -0.50
N GLN A 279 -15.01 27.83 0.47
CA GLN A 279 -13.58 27.62 0.21
C GLN A 279 -13.33 26.18 -0.25
N VAL A 280 -12.54 26.00 -1.31
CA VAL A 280 -12.12 24.69 -1.80
C VAL A 280 -10.75 24.37 -1.23
N LEU A 281 -10.64 23.24 -0.52
CA LEU A 281 -9.40 22.75 0.07
C LEU A 281 -8.92 21.51 -0.67
N LYS A 282 -7.64 21.49 -1.04
CA LYS A 282 -6.92 20.30 -1.48
C LYS A 282 -6.74 19.34 -0.30
N LEU A 283 -6.95 18.05 -0.55
CA LEU A 283 -6.78 16.95 0.41
C LEU A 283 -5.56 16.08 0.07
N THR A 284 -5.08 16.16 -1.16
CA THR A 284 -3.89 15.45 -1.64
C THR A 284 -3.03 16.38 -2.50
N GLY A 285 -1.83 15.92 -2.84
CA GLY A 285 -0.86 16.64 -3.65
C GLY A 285 0.32 17.14 -2.83
N THR A 286 1.25 17.81 -3.50
CA THR A 286 2.43 18.37 -2.84
C THR A 286 2.10 19.70 -2.17
N PRO A 287 2.58 19.92 -0.93
CA PRO A 287 2.50 21.24 -0.32
C PRO A 287 3.12 22.28 -1.24
N SER A 288 2.43 23.39 -1.43
CA SER A 288 2.91 24.47 -2.29
C SER A 288 4.26 24.96 -1.73
N SER A 289 5.32 24.92 -2.53
CA SER A 289 6.68 25.33 -2.12
C SER A 289 6.83 26.83 -1.77
N GLY A 290 5.72 27.58 -1.69
CA GLY A 290 5.67 28.94 -1.18
C GLY A 290 5.47 28.97 0.33
N GLY A 291 6.51 28.58 1.09
CA GLY A 291 6.46 28.71 2.55
C GLY A 291 7.35 27.76 3.34
N THR A 292 8.57 27.47 2.89
CA THR A 292 9.65 27.03 3.79
C THR A 292 10.12 28.22 4.64
N GLU A 293 9.23 28.71 5.49
CA GLU A 293 9.68 29.24 6.77
C GLU A 293 9.38 28.17 7.81
N ASN A 294 10.43 27.63 8.41
CA ASN A 294 10.39 27.05 9.75
C ASN A 294 9.81 28.11 10.71
N MET A 295 8.50 28.33 10.68
CA MET A 295 7.83 29.20 11.62
C MET A 295 7.58 28.36 12.86
N GLY A 296 8.33 28.62 13.92
CA GLY A 296 8.03 28.13 15.26
C GLY A 296 6.64 28.60 15.71
N ARG A 297 5.60 27.88 15.28
CA ARG A 297 4.21 28.12 15.64
C ARG A 297 4.12 27.86 17.13
N THR A 298 3.60 28.82 17.89
CA THR A 298 3.28 28.61 19.31
C THR A 298 1.79 28.77 19.54
N VAL A 299 1.14 27.80 20.18
CA VAL A 299 -0.20 27.98 20.75
C VAL A 299 -0.09 28.47 22.20
N THR A 300 -0.95 29.41 22.60
CA THR A 300 -1.05 29.83 24.01
C THR A 300 -2.13 29.00 24.70
N VAL A 301 -1.73 28.25 25.73
CA VAL A 301 -2.60 27.39 26.52
C VAL A 301 -3.71 28.22 27.14
N ARG A 302 -4.96 27.80 26.95
CA ARG A 302 -6.15 28.38 27.57
C ARG A 302 -6.57 27.55 28.78
N ARG A 303 -7.41 28.12 29.65
CA ARG A 303 -7.99 27.38 30.77
C ARG A 303 -8.79 26.19 30.24
N GLY A 304 -8.37 24.98 30.63
CA GLY A 304 -8.98 23.72 30.19
C GLY A 304 -8.26 23.01 29.03
N ASP A 305 -7.23 23.60 28.43
CA ASP A 305 -6.40 22.89 27.45
C ASP A 305 -5.54 21.81 28.15
N THR A 306 -5.32 20.69 27.44
CA THR A 306 -4.35 19.65 27.81
C THR A 306 -3.34 19.47 26.67
N LEU A 307 -2.13 18.97 26.94
CA LEU A 307 -1.20 18.65 25.84
C LEU A 307 -1.77 17.61 24.90
N TRP A 308 -2.60 16.68 25.40
CA TRP A 308 -3.31 15.73 24.57
C TRP A 308 -4.30 16.43 23.64
N GLY A 309 -5.13 17.34 24.16
CA GLY A 309 -6.07 18.11 23.34
C GLY A 309 -5.35 19.02 22.35
N ILE A 310 -4.19 19.58 22.72
CA ILE A 310 -3.35 20.39 21.83
C ILE A 310 -2.73 19.50 20.74
N ALA A 311 -2.12 18.37 21.11
CA ALA A 311 -1.54 17.41 20.17
C ALA A 311 -2.58 16.94 19.17
N GLN A 312 -3.77 16.58 19.64
CA GLN A 312 -4.89 16.18 18.81
C GLN A 312 -5.39 17.31 17.92
N ARG A 313 -5.49 18.54 18.45
CA ARG A 313 -5.93 19.73 17.68
C ARG A 313 -4.96 20.05 16.54
N TYR A 314 -3.67 19.86 16.76
CA TYR A 314 -2.62 20.23 15.79
C TYR A 314 -2.01 19.02 15.07
N GLY A 315 -2.62 17.84 15.18
CA GLY A 315 -2.21 16.64 14.43
C GLY A 315 -0.78 16.20 14.72
N THR A 316 -0.39 16.24 15.98
CA THR A 316 0.90 15.73 16.46
C THR A 316 0.66 14.83 17.68
N THR A 317 1.72 14.38 18.35
CA THR A 317 1.60 13.56 19.56
C THR A 317 2.01 14.34 20.79
N VAL A 318 1.49 13.94 21.95
CA VAL A 318 1.94 14.49 23.24
C VAL A 318 3.44 14.31 23.40
N SER A 319 3.99 13.16 22.98
CA SER A 319 5.42 12.85 23.02
C SER A 319 6.25 13.81 22.16
N TYR A 320 5.78 14.11 20.95
CA TYR A 320 6.45 15.08 20.08
C TYR A 320 6.41 16.49 20.68
N LEU A 321 5.25 16.91 21.19
CA LEU A 321 5.12 18.22 21.84
C LEU A 321 5.98 18.35 23.09
N THR A 322 6.08 17.32 23.93
CA THR A 322 6.90 17.36 25.13
C THR A 322 8.38 17.43 24.79
N ALA A 323 8.83 16.66 23.79
CA ALA A 323 10.20 16.72 23.29
C ALA A 323 10.54 18.11 22.70
N LEU A 324 9.68 18.64 21.83
CA LEU A 324 9.88 19.94 21.17
C LEU A 324 9.92 21.12 22.14
N ASN A 325 9.19 21.02 23.26
CA ASN A 325 9.02 22.11 24.23
C ASN A 325 9.82 21.92 25.53
N GLY A 326 10.57 20.83 25.67
CA GLY A 326 11.25 20.49 26.91
C GLY A 326 10.30 20.30 28.10
N ILE A 327 9.07 19.86 27.87
CA ILE A 327 8.06 19.67 28.93
C ILE A 327 8.27 18.30 29.57
N ARG A 328 8.70 18.30 30.84
CA ARG A 328 8.97 17.06 31.58
C ARG A 328 7.72 16.31 32.04
N ASN A 329 6.63 17.03 32.33
CA ASN A 329 5.36 16.42 32.76
C ASN A 329 4.23 16.88 31.82
N PRO A 330 3.68 15.98 30.98
CA PRO A 330 2.67 16.33 30.00
C PRO A 330 1.31 16.75 30.57
N GLU A 331 1.03 16.42 31.83
CA GLU A 331 -0.23 16.80 32.51
C GLU A 331 -0.18 18.21 33.11
N ARG A 332 0.99 18.84 33.14
CA ARG A 332 1.20 20.15 33.79
C ARG A 332 1.56 21.21 32.76
N ILE A 333 0.53 21.74 32.11
CA ILE A 333 0.60 22.99 31.34
C ILE A 333 -0.27 24.06 31.99
N TYR A 334 0.12 25.33 31.83
CA TYR A 334 -0.52 26.45 32.52
C TYR A 334 -1.19 27.41 31.54
N PRO A 335 -2.39 27.94 31.84
CA PRO A 335 -2.97 29.01 31.04
C PRO A 335 -1.98 30.17 30.84
N GLY A 336 -1.81 30.60 29.59
CA GLY A 336 -0.81 31.60 29.19
C GLY A 336 0.55 31.02 28.75
N GLN A 337 0.81 29.73 28.97
CA GLN A 337 2.02 29.06 28.49
C GLN A 337 2.01 28.95 26.96
N LYS A 338 3.15 29.23 26.32
CA LYS A 338 3.32 29.05 24.87
C LYS A 338 3.90 27.66 24.57
N ILE A 339 3.23 26.89 23.73
CA ILE A 339 3.63 25.55 23.28
C ILE A 339 4.01 25.64 21.81
N ARG A 340 5.28 25.43 21.49
CA ARG A 340 5.80 25.23 20.14
C ARG A 340 5.14 24.00 19.52
N LEU A 341 4.69 24.17 18.29
CA LEU A 341 4.06 23.14 17.46
C LEU A 341 5.08 22.72 16.37
N PRO A 342 4.87 21.56 15.73
CA PRO A 342 5.68 21.13 14.58
C PRO A 342 5.77 22.20 13.48
#